data_AF-A0A3N5ZIM2-F1
#
_entry.id   AF-A0A3N5ZIM2-F1
#
_cell.length_a   1.000
_cell.length_b   1.000
_cell.length_c   1.000
_cell.angle_alpha   90.00
_cell.angle_beta   90.00
_cell.angle_gamma   90.00
#
_symmetry.space_group_name_H-M   'P 1'
#
loop_
_entity.id
_entity.type
_entity.pdbx_description
1 polymer ?
#
loop_
_entity_poly.entity_id
_entity_poly.type
_entity_poly.pdbx_seq_one_letter_code
_entity_poly.pdbx_strand_id
1 'polypeptide(L)'
;MLVLVEPVEPGVKPPVYVKGVKPAYTADALRARIEGTVTLGVVVLPDGTVGDVTVPTSLGNALDLEAVKAARQWRFKPGTKDGRPVPVQVKLDFQFKSLGKPARRMGGRASGHRPATGNQEPR
;
A
#
# COMPACT_ATOMS: atom_id res chain seq x y z
N MET A 1 -1.45 -5.08 1.34
CA MET A 1 -2.18 -4.57 2.52
C MET A 1 -1.64 -5.33 3.70
N LEU A 2 -0.86 -4.63 4.51
CA LEU A 2 -0.27 -5.19 5.72
C LEU A 2 -0.99 -4.52 6.89
N VAL A 3 -1.47 -5.31 7.84
CA VAL A 3 -2.06 -4.81 9.08
C VAL A 3 -1.05 -5.08 10.16
N LEU A 4 -0.44 -4.01 10.69
CA LEU A 4 0.51 -4.09 11.78
C LEU A 4 -0.21 -3.68 13.06
N VAL A 5 -0.43 -4.66 13.94
CA VAL A 5 -1.01 -4.39 15.25
C VAL A 5 0.12 -4.22 16.24
N GLU A 6 0.30 -3.00 16.73
CA GLU A 6 1.24 -2.73 17.82
C GLU A 6 0.53 -2.95 19.16
N PRO A 7 1.04 -3.84 20.03
CA PRO A 7 0.48 -3.98 21.37
C PRO A 7 0.78 -2.72 22.18
N VAL A 8 -0.27 -1.98 22.53
CA VAL A 8 -0.16 -0.75 23.35
C VAL A 8 0.34 -1.05 24.77
N GLU A 9 0.07 -2.25 25.28
CA GLU A 9 0.46 -2.65 26.63
C GLU A 9 0.74 -4.17 26.72
N PRO A 10 1.68 -4.60 27.59
CA PRO A 10 1.91 -6.01 27.85
C PRO A 10 0.65 -6.68 28.44
N GLY A 11 0.28 -7.84 27.91
CA GLY A 11 -0.93 -8.59 28.32
C GLY A 11 -2.21 -8.23 27.57
N VAL A 12 -2.17 -7.25 26.67
CA VAL A 12 -3.31 -6.95 25.78
C VAL A 12 -3.27 -7.88 24.58
N LYS A 13 -4.37 -8.62 24.37
CA LYS A 13 -4.56 -9.38 23.13
C LYS A 13 -4.81 -8.39 21.99
N PRO A 14 -4.08 -8.50 20.87
CA PRO A 14 -4.23 -7.59 19.75
C PRO A 14 -5.62 -7.74 19.11
N PRO A 15 -6.22 -6.64 18.60
CA PRO A 15 -7.41 -6.74 17.77
C PRO A 15 -7.16 -7.58 16.53
N VAL A 16 -8.18 -8.33 16.11
CA VAL A 16 -8.09 -9.23 14.96
C VAL A 16 -8.92 -8.64 13.82
N TYR A 17 -8.31 -8.48 12.64
CA TYR A 17 -9.06 -8.08 11.44
C TYR A 17 -10.15 -9.11 11.14
N VAL A 18 -11.41 -8.67 11.08
CA VAL A 18 -12.55 -9.55 10.75
C VAL A 18 -12.92 -9.39 9.29
N LYS A 19 -13.21 -8.15 8.87
CA LYS A 19 -13.61 -7.84 7.49
C LYS A 19 -13.43 -6.36 7.18
N GLY A 20 -13.29 -6.05 5.91
CA GLY A 20 -13.05 -4.70 5.44
C GLY A 20 -13.03 -4.62 3.92
N VAL A 21 -13.11 -3.39 3.42
CA VAL A 21 -13.05 -3.05 2.00
C VAL A 21 -11.67 -2.48 1.66
N LYS A 22 -11.09 -2.85 0.53
CA LYS A 22 -9.83 -2.20 0.11
C LYS A 22 -10.13 -0.76 -0.35
N PRO A 23 -9.26 0.21 -0.04
CA PRO A 23 -9.44 1.56 -0.57
C PRO A 23 -9.38 1.57 -2.09
N ALA A 24 -10.26 2.36 -2.69
CA ALA A 24 -10.31 2.51 -4.12
C ALA A 24 -9.11 3.36 -4.60
N TYR A 25 -8.49 2.92 -5.69
CA TYR A 25 -7.49 3.73 -6.37
C TYR A 25 -8.22 4.82 -7.16
N THR A 26 -7.97 6.08 -6.82
CA THR A 26 -8.61 7.18 -7.54
C THR A 26 -8.07 7.26 -8.97
N ALA A 27 -8.94 7.64 -9.93
CA ALA A 27 -8.53 7.84 -11.32
C ALA A 27 -7.40 8.88 -11.43
N ASP A 28 -7.40 9.87 -10.56
CA ASP A 28 -6.35 10.89 -10.50
C ASP A 28 -4.99 10.32 -10.10
N ALA A 29 -4.94 9.50 -9.04
CA ALA A 29 -3.71 8.83 -8.62
C ALA A 29 -3.21 7.81 -9.65
N LEU A 30 -4.11 7.16 -10.39
CA LEU A 30 -3.76 6.30 -11.52
C LEU A 30 -3.14 7.10 -12.67
N ARG A 31 -3.72 8.26 -13.02
CA ARG A 31 -3.18 9.15 -14.07
C ARG A 31 -1.82 9.71 -13.68
N ALA A 32 -1.67 10.11 -12.43
CA ALA A 32 -0.43 10.66 -11.88
C ALA A 32 0.62 9.56 -11.56
N ARG A 33 0.27 8.28 -11.72
CA ARG A 33 1.12 7.12 -11.38
C ARG A 33 1.75 7.22 -9.99
N ILE A 34 0.96 7.66 -9.02
CA ILE A 34 1.41 7.80 -7.63
C ILE A 34 1.53 6.41 -7.05
N GLU A 35 2.74 6.01 -6.64
CA GLU A 35 3.02 4.70 -6.03
C GLU A 35 3.60 4.89 -4.63
N GLY A 36 3.29 3.96 -3.73
CA GLY A 36 3.91 3.92 -2.39
C GLY A 36 3.04 3.21 -1.35
N THR A 37 3.36 3.44 -0.08
CA THR A 37 2.54 3.01 1.06
C THR A 37 1.90 4.20 1.76
N VAL A 38 0.57 4.19 1.93
CA VAL A 38 -0.14 5.07 2.88
C VAL A 38 -0.24 4.33 4.22
N THR A 39 0.23 4.94 5.29
CA THR A 39 0.10 4.39 6.64
C THR A 39 -0.99 5.16 7.36
N LEU A 40 -1.98 4.44 7.88
CA LEU A 40 -3.02 4.97 8.75
C LEU A 40 -2.82 4.46 10.18
N GLY A 41 -2.89 5.36 11.16
CA GLY A 41 -3.02 5.00 12.56
C GLY A 41 -4.49 5.04 12.96
N VAL A 42 -5.08 3.89 13.28
CA VAL A 42 -6.49 3.79 13.68
C VAL A 42 -6.63 3.29 15.11
N VAL A 43 -7.65 3.73 15.83
CA VAL A 43 -7.99 3.19 17.14
C VAL A 43 -9.15 2.22 16.99
N VAL A 44 -8.92 0.94 17.25
CA VAL A 44 -9.98 -0.06 17.34
C VAL A 44 -10.64 0.07 18.70
N LEU A 45 -11.91 0.45 18.71
CA LEU A 45 -12.70 0.63 19.92
C LEU A 45 -13.11 -0.72 20.55
N PRO A 46 -13.53 -0.73 21.83
CA PRO A 46 -13.99 -1.95 22.52
C PRO A 46 -15.17 -2.68 21.86
N ASP A 47 -15.94 -2.01 21.00
CA ASP A 47 -17.02 -2.61 20.22
C ASP A 47 -16.54 -3.23 18.89
N GLY A 48 -15.26 -3.03 18.54
CA GLY A 48 -14.64 -3.56 17.32
C GLY A 48 -14.77 -2.66 16.09
N THR A 49 -15.36 -1.47 16.22
CA THR A 49 -15.31 -0.44 15.16
C THR A 49 -14.01 0.36 15.20
N VAL A 50 -13.72 1.00 14.07
CA VAL A 50 -12.63 1.97 13.97
C VAL A 50 -13.13 3.33 14.42
N GLY A 51 -12.54 3.84 15.50
CA GLY A 51 -12.82 5.16 16.05
C GLY A 51 -11.94 6.24 15.42
N ASP A 52 -10.93 6.67 16.18
CA ASP A 52 -10.01 7.71 15.75
C ASP A 52 -9.10 7.25 14.60
N VAL A 53 -8.86 8.12 13.63
CA VAL A 53 -8.05 7.82 12.44
C VAL A 53 -7.09 8.96 12.18
N THR A 54 -5.81 8.63 12.09
CA THR A 54 -4.69 9.53 11.81
C THR A 54 -3.94 9.05 10.57
N VAL A 55 -3.36 10.00 9.82
CA VAL A 55 -2.60 9.71 8.60
C VAL A 55 -1.14 10.12 8.83
N PRO A 56 -0.32 9.28 9.48
CA PRO A 56 1.10 9.58 9.69
C PRO A 56 1.90 9.63 8.38
N THR A 57 1.52 8.84 7.37
CA THR A 57 2.19 8.82 6.06
C THR A 57 1.16 8.98 4.95
N SER A 58 1.14 10.14 4.31
CA SER A 58 0.26 10.49 3.19
C SER A 58 0.96 10.31 1.84
N LEU A 59 0.25 9.80 0.84
CA LEU A 59 0.72 9.78 -0.56
C LEU A 59 -0.03 10.76 -1.46
N GLY A 60 -1.05 11.42 -0.94
CA GLY A 60 -1.81 12.44 -1.63
C GLY A 60 -3.26 12.44 -1.16
N ASN A 61 -3.82 13.63 -0.95
CA ASN A 61 -5.15 13.82 -0.34
C ASN A 61 -6.24 12.91 -0.93
N ALA A 62 -6.22 12.67 -2.24
CA ALA A 62 -7.20 11.80 -2.90
C ALA A 62 -7.11 10.33 -2.46
N LEU A 63 -5.90 9.78 -2.29
CA LEU A 63 -5.70 8.40 -1.82
C LEU A 63 -5.92 8.30 -0.31
N ASP A 64 -5.49 9.32 0.44
CA ASP A 64 -5.63 9.36 1.90
C ASP A 64 -7.12 9.35 2.30
N LEU A 65 -7.96 10.13 1.62
CA LEU A 65 -9.41 10.15 1.81
C LEU A 65 -10.04 8.77 1.57
N GLU A 66 -9.67 8.09 0.49
CA GLU A 66 -10.19 6.76 0.18
C GLU A 66 -9.70 5.71 1.17
N ALA A 67 -8.45 5.83 1.63
CA ALA A 67 -7.88 5.01 2.69
C ALA A 67 -8.66 5.17 4.02
N VAL A 68 -8.94 6.41 4.44
CA VAL A 68 -9.71 6.71 5.66
C VAL A 68 -11.14 6.18 5.54
N LYS A 69 -11.82 6.40 4.40
CA LYS A 69 -13.19 5.86 4.18
C LYS A 69 -13.22 4.35 4.21
N ALA A 70 -12.22 3.69 3.63
CA ALA A 70 -12.11 2.24 3.68
C ALA A 70 -11.90 1.76 5.11
N ALA A 71 -10.93 2.32 5.83
CA ALA A 71 -10.63 1.94 7.22
C ALA A 71 -11.83 2.11 8.16
N ARG A 72 -12.64 3.17 8.01
CA ARG A 72 -13.86 3.38 8.80
C ARG A 72 -14.93 2.30 8.59
N GLN A 73 -14.95 1.67 7.43
CA GLN A 73 -15.88 0.57 7.14
C GLN A 73 -15.34 -0.79 7.61
N TRP A 74 -14.11 -0.84 8.11
CA TRP A 74 -13.52 -2.07 8.60
C TRP A 74 -14.07 -2.43 9.96
N ARG A 75 -14.11 -3.73 10.18
CA ARG A 75 -14.56 -4.32 11.41
C ARG A 75 -13.45 -5.19 11.96
N PHE A 76 -13.12 -4.93 13.19
CA PHE A 76 -12.11 -5.66 13.93
C PHE A 76 -12.77 -6.35 15.12
N LYS A 77 -12.14 -7.41 15.59
CA LYS A 77 -12.40 -7.92 16.93
C LYS A 77 -11.61 -7.03 17.88
N PRO A 78 -12.23 -6.45 18.92
CA PRO A 78 -11.54 -5.54 19.83
C PRO A 78 -10.37 -6.26 20.50
N GLY A 79 -9.33 -5.50 20.83
CA GLY A 79 -8.29 -6.00 21.71
C GLY A 79 -8.85 -6.25 23.11
N THR A 80 -8.36 -7.26 23.80
CA THR A 80 -8.84 -7.58 25.15
C THR A 80 -7.69 -7.61 26.14
N LYS A 81 -7.83 -6.87 27.24
CA LYS A 81 -6.92 -6.88 28.38
C LYS A 81 -7.63 -7.57 29.54
N ASP A 82 -7.07 -8.67 30.05
CA ASP A 82 -7.67 -9.43 31.16
C ASP A 82 -9.15 -9.80 30.95
N GLY A 83 -9.51 -10.11 29.69
CA GLY A 83 -10.89 -10.43 29.30
C GLY A 83 -11.81 -9.22 29.09
N ARG A 84 -11.35 -8.00 29.33
CA ARG A 84 -12.10 -6.76 29.08
C ARG A 84 -11.71 -6.15 27.73
N PRO A 85 -12.67 -5.77 26.87
CA PRO A 85 -12.35 -5.11 25.62
C PRO A 85 -11.81 -3.70 25.90
N VAL A 86 -10.65 -3.38 25.31
CA VAL A 86 -9.96 -2.10 25.49
C VAL A 86 -9.68 -1.47 24.13
N PRO A 87 -9.64 -0.12 24.04
CA PRO A 87 -9.25 0.54 22.82
C PRO A 87 -7.77 0.24 22.52
N VAL A 88 -7.48 -0.19 21.29
CA VAL A 88 -6.10 -0.51 20.85
C VAL A 88 -5.78 0.23 19.56
N GLN A 89 -4.62 0.88 19.54
CA GLN A 89 -4.13 1.55 18.35
C GLN A 89 -3.50 0.53 17.39
N VAL A 90 -3.85 0.65 16.11
CA VAL A 90 -3.44 -0.25 15.02
C VAL A 90 -2.89 0.58 13.87
N LYS A 91 -1.77 0.13 13.28
CA LYS A 91 -1.23 0.73 12.06
C LYS A 91 -1.65 -0.08 10.85
N LEU A 92 -2.25 0.58 9.87
CA LEU A 92 -2.70 -0.01 8.61
C LEU A 92 -1.86 0.51 7.47
N ASP A 93 -1.13 -0.38 6.80
CA ASP A 93 -0.28 -0.05 5.66
C ASP A 93 -0.96 -0.46 4.35
N PHE A 94 -1.39 0.56 3.61
CA PHE A 94 -2.00 0.45 2.29
C PHE A 94 -0.95 0.67 1.21
N GLN A 95 -0.49 -0.43 0.60
CA GLN A 95 0.39 -0.37 -0.57
C GLN A 95 -0.41 -0.10 -1.84
N PHE A 96 -0.16 1.05 -2.45
CA PHE A 96 -0.62 1.45 -3.77
C PHE A 96 0.52 1.20 -4.76
N LYS A 97 0.39 0.15 -5.58
CA LYS A 97 1.31 -0.14 -6.68
C LYS A 97 0.62 0.26 -7.96
N SER A 98 1.21 1.18 -8.73
CA SER A 98 0.83 1.33 -10.12
C SER A 98 1.44 0.12 -10.82
N LEU A 99 0.63 -0.70 -11.48
CA LEU A 99 1.15 -1.77 -12.31
C LEU A 99 1.82 -1.13 -13.54
N GLY A 100 3.00 -0.55 -13.34
CA GLY A 100 3.86 -0.08 -14.40
C GLY A 100 4.21 -1.28 -15.26
N LYS A 101 3.72 -1.33 -16.51
CA LYS A 101 4.31 -2.20 -17.51
C LYS A 101 5.83 -2.00 -17.43
N PRO A 102 6.66 -3.07 -17.38
CA PRO A 102 8.10 -2.89 -17.45
C PRO A 102 8.38 -2.07 -18.70
N ALA A 103 9.12 -0.98 -18.55
CA ALA A 103 9.61 -0.20 -19.65
C ALA A 103 10.39 -1.17 -20.54
N ARG A 104 9.75 -1.64 -21.60
CA ARG A 104 10.36 -2.50 -22.60
C ARG A 104 11.45 -1.66 -23.24
N ARG A 105 12.69 -1.82 -22.77
CA ARG A 105 13.91 -1.38 -23.46
C ARG A 105 13.93 -2.09 -24.81
N MET A 106 13.23 -1.53 -25.79
CA MET A 106 13.24 -2.03 -27.15
C MET A 106 13.03 -0.84 -28.06
N GLY A 107 14.13 -0.33 -28.61
CA GLY A 107 14.10 0.70 -29.64
C GLY A 107 15.38 1.52 -29.74
N GLY A 108 16.35 1.03 -30.52
CA GLY A 108 17.07 1.91 -31.43
C GLY A 108 18.55 2.14 -31.15
N ARG A 109 19.41 1.40 -31.87
CA ARG A 109 20.30 1.90 -32.93
C ARG A 109 21.48 0.94 -33.15
N ALA A 110 21.25 -0.08 -33.98
CA ALA A 110 22.32 -0.61 -34.82
C ALA A 110 22.03 -0.10 -36.22
N SER A 111 22.43 1.15 -36.47
CA SER A 111 22.38 1.77 -37.79
C SER A 111 23.34 1.00 -38.69
N GLY A 112 22.85 0.54 -39.83
CA GLY A 112 23.64 -0.20 -40.81
C GLY A 112 24.86 0.60 -41.28
N HIS A 113 26.00 -0.06 -41.28
CA HIS A 113 27.11 0.25 -42.17
C HIS A 113 27.75 -1.07 -42.63
N ARG A 114 27.34 -1.50 -43.82
CA ARG A 114 28.04 -2.43 -44.71
C ARG A 114 27.75 -1.90 -46.12
N PRO A 115 28.62 -2.02 -47.14
CA PRO A 115 29.96 -2.61 -47.23
C PRO A 115 31.01 -1.53 -47.61
N ALA A 116 32.32 -1.80 -47.66
CA ALA A 116 32.97 -2.34 -48.86
C ALA A 116 34.47 -2.64 -48.65
N THR A 117 34.88 -3.80 -49.19
CA THR A 117 36.17 -4.10 -49.85
C THR A 117 37.44 -4.15 -48.96
N GLY A 118 38.25 -5.20 -48.99
CA GLY A 118 38.27 -6.38 -49.82
C GLY A 118 39.04 -7.52 -49.15
N ASN A 119 38.57 -8.73 -49.40
CA ASN A 119 39.21 -9.98 -49.03
C ASN A 119 40.02 -10.44 -50.26
N GLN A 120 41.34 -10.45 -50.14
CA GLN A 120 42.20 -11.33 -50.93
C GLN A 120 43.29 -11.87 -50.00
N GLU A 121 42.95 -12.98 -49.37
CA GLU A 121 43.87 -14.05 -48.96
C GLU A 121 44.08 -14.97 -50.20
N PRO A 122 45.00 -15.95 -50.28
CA PRO A 122 46.35 -16.16 -49.72
C PRO A 122 47.39 -16.43 -50.85
N ARG A 123 48.67 -16.64 -50.50
CA ARG A 123 49.50 -17.77 -51.01
C ARG A 123 50.60 -18.13 -50.02
#